data_AF-A0A848LVC8-F1
#
_entry.id   AF-A0A848LVC8-F1
#
_cell.length_a   1.000
_cell.length_b   1.000
_cell.length_c   1.000
_cell.angle_alpha   90.00
_cell.angle_beta   90.00
_cell.angle_gamma   90.00
#
_symmetry.space_group_name_H-M   'P 1'
#
loop_
_entity.id
_entity.type
_entity.pdbx_description
1 polymer ?
#
loop_
_entity_poly.entity_id
_entity_poly.type
_entity_poly.pdbx_seq_one_letter_code
_entity_poly.pdbx_strand_id
1 'polypeptide(L)'
;MDAKASLTEVQRLLEMAVQASERSAPALLQLAYFLDDIRGREDEALRLMEEGTARALQNLEDAWAGLLLRYSLREQFSKALELAARAEQVFPASERIQDAVQSVRESALRAGLIDPSQDG
;
A
#
# COMPACT_ATOMS: atom_id res chain seq x y z
N MET A 1 8.24 -8.92 38.18
CA MET A 1 7.45 -7.92 37.44
C MET A 1 6.00 -8.37 37.44
N ASP A 2 5.06 -7.46 37.65
CA ASP A 2 3.63 -7.74 37.48
C ASP A 2 3.32 -7.79 35.97
N ALA A 3 2.85 -8.95 35.49
CA ALA A 3 2.53 -9.15 34.08
C ALA A 3 1.48 -8.14 33.58
N LYS A 4 0.55 -7.72 34.43
CA LYS A 4 -0.47 -6.73 34.07
C LYS A 4 0.14 -5.35 33.83
N ALA A 5 1.11 -4.96 34.66
CA ALA A 5 1.85 -3.72 34.48
C ALA A 5 2.67 -3.75 33.18
N SER A 6 3.34 -4.87 32.89
CA SER A 6 4.09 -5.04 31.64
C SER A 6 3.19 -4.95 30.40
N LEU A 7 2.01 -5.59 30.38
CA LEU A 7 1.07 -5.51 29.25
C LEU A 7 0.50 -4.12 29.05
N THR A 8 0.31 -3.37 30.14
CA THR A 8 -0.17 -1.97 30.06
C THR A 8 0.89 -1.08 29.44
N GLU A 9 2.16 -1.28 29.79
CA GLU A 9 3.26 -0.55 29.19
C GLU A 9 3.44 -0.87 27.70
N VAL A 10 3.32 -2.14 27.30
CA VAL A 10 3.37 -2.54 25.87
C VAL A 10 2.28 -1.84 25.08
N GLN A 11 1.04 -1.82 25.58
CA GLN A 11 -0.06 -1.12 24.92
C GLN A 11 0.25 0.36 24.73
N ARG A 12 0.72 1.03 25.80
CA ARG A 12 1.08 2.44 25.78
C ARG A 12 2.15 2.75 24.71
N LEU A 13 3.16 1.88 24.59
CA LEU A 13 4.22 2.04 23.59
C LEU A 13 3.70 1.84 22.15
N LEU A 14 2.81 0.87 21.93
CA LEU A 14 2.18 0.65 20.62
C LEU A 14 1.27 1.83 20.22
N GLU A 15 0.49 2.36 21.15
CA GLU A 15 -0.31 3.57 20.94
C GLU A 15 0.56 4.79 20.59
N MET A 16 1.70 4.96 21.28
CA MET A 16 2.68 5.99 20.92
C MET A 16 3.28 5.78 19.54
N ALA A 17 3.59 4.54 19.15
CA ALA A 17 4.12 4.24 17.82
C ALA A 17 3.10 4.57 16.71
N VAL A 18 1.81 4.32 16.95
CA VAL A 18 0.73 4.76 16.04
C VAL A 18 0.74 6.28 15.88
N GLN A 19 0.85 7.04 16.96
CA GLN A 19 0.89 8.51 16.87
C GLN A 19 2.16 9.03 16.20
N ALA A 20 3.33 8.54 16.60
CA ALA A 20 4.62 9.00 16.09
C ALA A 20 4.85 8.64 14.61
N SER A 21 4.20 7.58 14.13
CA SER A 21 4.26 7.17 12.72
C SER A 21 3.14 7.77 11.86
N GLU A 22 2.39 8.74 12.40
CA GLU A 22 1.22 9.33 11.73
C GLU A 22 0.22 8.27 11.25
N ARG A 23 0.01 7.25 12.10
CA ARG A 23 -0.90 6.13 11.87
C ARG A 23 -0.49 5.30 10.65
N SER A 24 0.79 4.99 10.53
CA SER A 24 1.29 4.07 9.51
C SER A 24 0.62 2.69 9.63
N ALA A 25 0.41 2.02 8.49
CA ALA A 25 -0.21 0.69 8.45
C ALA A 25 0.47 -0.33 9.38
N PRO A 26 1.82 -0.46 9.44
CA PRO A 26 2.46 -1.41 10.34
C PRO A 26 2.18 -1.13 11.82
N ALA A 27 2.18 0.14 12.24
CA ALA A 27 1.92 0.50 13.62
C ALA A 27 0.47 0.21 14.02
N LEU A 28 -0.49 0.53 13.13
CA LEU A 28 -1.91 0.22 13.34
C LEU A 28 -2.15 -1.28 13.49
N LEU A 29 -1.58 -2.09 12.59
CA LEU A 29 -1.74 -3.55 12.61
C LEU A 29 -1.09 -4.19 13.84
N GLN A 30 0.09 -3.73 14.25
CA GLN A 30 0.74 -4.24 15.47
C GLN A 30 -0.08 -3.95 16.74
N LEU A 31 -0.65 -2.74 16.85
CA LEU A 31 -1.55 -2.42 17.96
C LEU A 31 -2.83 -3.28 17.89
N ALA A 32 -3.39 -3.47 16.69
CA ALA A 32 -4.58 -4.29 16.51
C ALA A 32 -4.37 -5.73 16.98
N TYR A 33 -3.32 -6.41 16.51
CA TYR A 33 -3.02 -7.79 16.94
C TYR A 33 -2.80 -7.88 18.45
N PHE A 34 -2.14 -6.90 19.06
CA PHE A 34 -1.97 -6.88 20.51
C PHE A 34 -3.31 -6.75 21.25
N LEU A 35 -4.19 -5.88 20.77
CA LEU A 35 -5.50 -5.68 21.38
C LEU A 35 -6.41 -6.90 21.22
N ASP A 36 -6.31 -7.60 20.08
CA ASP A 36 -7.05 -8.82 19.81
C ASP A 36 -6.54 -9.98 20.66
N ASP A 37 -5.33 -10.45 20.39
CA ASP A 37 -4.75 -11.69 20.94
C ASP A 37 -4.48 -11.62 22.44
N ILE A 38 -4.15 -10.43 22.95
CA ILE A 38 -3.64 -10.26 24.33
C ILE A 38 -4.65 -9.56 25.24
N ARG A 39 -5.48 -8.65 24.69
CA ARG A 39 -6.43 -7.87 25.49
C ARG A 39 -7.89 -8.30 25.29
N GLY A 40 -8.20 -9.12 24.29
CA GLY A 40 -9.58 -9.52 23.97
C GLY A 40 -10.46 -8.32 23.60
N ARG A 41 -9.89 -7.28 22.99
CA ARG A 41 -10.58 -6.04 22.57
C ARG A 41 -10.87 -6.07 21.07
N GLU A 42 -11.59 -7.10 20.64
CA GLU A 42 -11.83 -7.46 19.24
C GLU A 42 -12.40 -6.27 18.42
N ASP A 43 -13.41 -5.57 18.92
CA ASP A 43 -14.02 -4.43 18.21
C ASP A 43 -13.04 -3.28 17.95
N GLU A 44 -12.09 -3.04 18.86
CA GLU A 44 -11.09 -1.99 18.68
C GLU A 44 -9.97 -2.46 17.75
N ALA A 45 -9.56 -3.73 17.88
CA ALA A 45 -8.62 -4.34 16.97
C ALA A 45 -9.14 -4.32 15.52
N LEU A 46 -10.40 -4.70 15.29
CA LEU A 46 -11.01 -4.71 13.96
C LEU A 46 -10.94 -3.33 13.29
N ARG A 47 -11.32 -2.27 13.99
CA ARG A 47 -11.22 -0.89 13.46
C ARG A 47 -9.79 -0.51 13.07
N LEU A 48 -8.80 -0.90 13.88
CA LEU A 48 -7.40 -0.64 13.58
C LEU A 48 -6.89 -1.49 12.41
N MET A 49 -7.39 -2.72 12.23
CA MET A 49 -7.07 -3.56 11.08
C MET A 49 -7.65 -3.00 9.78
N GLU A 50 -8.89 -2.53 9.81
CA GLU A 50 -9.54 -1.86 8.67
C GLU A 50 -8.75 -0.63 8.25
N GLU A 51 -8.41 0.25 9.21
CA GLU A 51 -7.62 1.45 8.91
C GLU A 51 -6.20 1.10 8.43
N GLY A 52 -5.53 0.16 9.10
CA GLY A 52 -4.19 -0.27 8.74
C GLY A 52 -4.12 -0.84 7.33
N THR A 53 -5.11 -1.66 6.96
CA THR A 53 -5.20 -2.25 5.61
C THR A 53 -5.49 -1.17 4.56
N ALA A 54 -6.39 -0.22 4.84
CA ALA A 54 -6.66 0.90 3.95
C ALA A 54 -5.40 1.76 3.72
N ARG A 55 -4.62 2.04 4.78
CA ARG A 55 -3.33 2.75 4.68
C ARG A 55 -2.29 1.97 3.89
N ALA A 56 -2.22 0.66 4.07
CA ALA A 56 -1.30 -0.19 3.30
C ALA A 56 -1.63 -0.15 1.80
N LEU A 57 -2.93 -0.23 1.46
CA LEU A 57 -3.40 -0.18 0.09
C LEU A 57 -3.10 1.18 -0.56
N GLN A 58 -3.37 2.28 0.15
CA GLN A 58 -3.03 3.64 -0.30
C GLN A 58 -1.52 3.81 -0.55
N ASN A 59 -0.68 3.35 0.38
CA ASN A 59 0.78 3.43 0.21
C ASN A 59 1.28 2.63 -0.99
N LEU A 60 0.68 1.46 -1.25
CA LEU A 60 1.02 0.62 -2.38
C LEU A 60 0.63 1.30 -3.70
N GLU A 61 -0.56 1.90 -3.76
CA GLU A 61 -1.03 2.69 -4.90
C GLU A 61 -0.04 3.81 -5.25
N ASP A 62 0.33 4.61 -4.25
CA ASP A 62 1.27 5.72 -4.44
C ASP A 62 2.66 5.26 -4.89
N ALA A 63 3.16 4.18 -4.29
CA ALA A 63 4.45 3.61 -4.67
C ALA A 63 4.43 3.06 -6.09
N TRP A 64 3.36 2.37 -6.50
CA TRP A 64 3.24 1.80 -7.84
C TRP A 64 3.06 2.87 -8.91
N ALA A 65 2.23 3.89 -8.68
CA ALA A 65 2.13 5.05 -9.58
C ALA A 65 3.51 5.72 -9.78
N GLY A 66 4.26 5.90 -8.69
CA GLY A 66 5.62 6.44 -8.75
C GLY A 66 6.61 5.55 -9.52
N LEU A 67 6.55 4.23 -9.31
CA LEU A 67 7.42 3.27 -10.01
C LEU A 67 7.11 3.19 -11.51
N LEU A 68 5.84 3.19 -11.91
CA LEU A 68 5.42 3.21 -13.32
C LEU A 68 6.04 4.42 -14.05
N LEU A 69 5.94 5.60 -13.45
CA LEU A 69 6.56 6.81 -13.99
C LEU A 69 8.09 6.68 -14.07
N ARG A 70 8.74 6.20 -13.00
CA ARG A 70 10.20 6.09 -12.94
C ARG A 70 10.76 5.04 -13.90
N TYR A 71 10.06 3.92 -14.11
CA TYR A 71 10.46 2.92 -15.10
C TYR A 71 10.31 3.47 -16.52
N SER A 72 9.22 4.18 -16.83
CA SER A 72 9.00 4.80 -18.14
C SER A 72 10.08 5.83 -18.47
N LEU A 73 10.41 6.73 -17.52
CA LEU A 73 11.46 7.73 -17.69
C LEU A 73 12.88 7.14 -17.87
N ARG A 74 13.09 5.90 -17.42
CA ARG A 74 14.36 5.17 -17.57
C ARG A 74 14.31 4.16 -18.72
N GLU A 75 13.28 4.22 -19.55
CA GLU A 75 13.05 3.30 -20.68
C GLU A 75 13.04 1.82 -20.27
N GLN A 76 12.71 1.52 -19.00
CA GLN A 76 12.57 0.17 -18.48
C GLN A 76 11.16 -0.37 -18.79
N PHE A 77 10.76 -0.30 -20.05
CA PHE A 77 9.38 -0.51 -20.48
C PHE A 77 8.82 -1.90 -20.17
N SER A 78 9.64 -2.95 -20.25
CA SER A 78 9.18 -4.30 -19.87
C SER A 78 8.75 -4.37 -18.39
N LYS A 79 9.52 -3.73 -17.49
CA LYS A 79 9.15 -3.66 -16.06
C LYS A 79 7.94 -2.76 -15.83
N ALA A 80 7.86 -1.67 -16.58
CA ALA A 80 6.74 -0.74 -16.50
C ALA A 80 5.43 -1.42 -16.92
N LEU A 81 5.43 -2.16 -18.04
CA LEU A 81 4.27 -2.90 -18.55
C LEU A 81 3.88 -4.06 -17.63
N GLU A 82 4.84 -4.81 -17.08
CA GLU A 82 4.55 -5.87 -16.10
C GLU A 82 3.88 -5.29 -14.84
N LEU A 83 4.42 -4.18 -14.32
CA LEU A 83 3.84 -3.50 -13.18
C LEU A 83 2.46 -2.92 -13.51
N ALA A 84 2.28 -2.36 -14.71
CA ALA A 84 1.02 -1.79 -15.16
C ALA A 84 -0.11 -2.83 -15.16
N ALA A 85 0.14 -4.00 -15.76
CA ALA A 85 -0.83 -5.09 -15.79
C ALA A 85 -1.25 -5.57 -14.39
N ARG A 86 -0.31 -5.59 -13.42
CA ARG A 86 -0.63 -5.90 -12.02
C ARG A 86 -1.39 -4.75 -11.35
N ALA A 87 -1.01 -3.52 -11.61
CA ALA A 87 -1.63 -2.35 -11.02
C ALA A 87 -3.10 -2.21 -11.42
N GLU A 88 -3.46 -2.52 -12.66
CA GLU A 88 -4.85 -2.52 -13.13
C GLU A 88 -5.71 -3.59 -12.43
N GLN A 89 -5.12 -4.74 -12.08
CA GLN A 89 -5.84 -5.79 -11.34
C GLN A 89 -6.06 -5.43 -9.87
N VAL A 90 -5.07 -4.79 -9.24
CA VAL A 90 -5.12 -4.44 -7.82
C VAL A 90 -5.89 -3.13 -7.58
N PHE A 91 -5.80 -2.17 -8.50
CA PHE A 91 -6.39 -0.84 -8.39
C PHE A 91 -7.26 -0.49 -9.62
N PRO A 92 -8.28 -1.32 -9.95
CA PRO A 92 -9.06 -1.13 -11.18
C PRO A 92 -9.83 0.20 -11.22
N ALA A 93 -10.10 0.80 -10.07
CA ALA A 93 -10.83 2.06 -9.93
C ALA A 93 -9.94 3.27 -9.57
N SER A 94 -8.61 3.11 -9.51
CA SER A 94 -7.72 4.23 -9.22
C SER A 94 -7.43 5.03 -10.49
N GLU A 95 -7.94 6.26 -10.56
CA GLU A 95 -7.63 7.21 -11.63
C GLU A 95 -6.11 7.45 -11.72
N ARG A 96 -5.42 7.55 -10.58
CA ARG A 96 -3.98 7.76 -10.51
C ARG A 96 -3.19 6.61 -11.16
N ILE A 97 -3.60 5.37 -10.89
CA ILE A 97 -2.98 4.20 -11.51
C ILE A 97 -3.32 4.15 -13.00
N GLN A 98 -4.57 4.41 -13.37
CA GLN A 98 -4.98 4.45 -14.77
C GLN A 98 -4.17 5.47 -15.58
N ASP A 99 -3.99 6.69 -15.07
CA ASP A 99 -3.15 7.73 -15.70
C ASP A 99 -1.68 7.27 -15.85
N ALA A 100 -1.12 6.67 -14.80
CA ALA A 100 0.25 6.18 -14.82
C ALA A 100 0.43 5.03 -15.83
N VAL A 101 -0.54 4.11 -15.91
CA VAL A 101 -0.56 3.01 -16.87
C VAL A 101 -0.68 3.53 -18.30
N GLN A 102 -1.57 4.47 -18.56
CA GLN A 102 -1.72 5.07 -19.88
C GLN A 102 -0.42 5.73 -20.33
N SER A 103 0.24 6.48 -19.45
CA SER A 103 1.54 7.09 -19.73
C SER A 103 2.63 6.07 -20.08
N VAL A 104 2.63 4.91 -19.41
CA VAL A 104 3.54 3.79 -19.71
C VAL A 104 3.27 3.24 -21.10
N ARG A 105 2.00 2.95 -21.43
CA ARG A 105 1.60 2.41 -22.74
C ARG A 105 1.97 3.36 -23.87
N GLU A 106 1.65 4.64 -23.75
CA GLU A 106 2.05 5.65 -24.73
C GLU A 106 3.57 5.74 -24.93
N SER A 107 4.33 5.63 -23.85
CA SER A 107 5.79 5.66 -23.93
C SER A 107 6.36 4.41 -24.61
N ALA A 108 5.80 3.24 -24.31
CA ALA A 108 6.17 1.98 -24.96
C ALA A 108 5.77 1.94 -26.45
N LEU A 109 4.61 2.51 -26.81
CA LEU A 109 4.17 2.71 -28.20
C LEU A 109 5.17 3.59 -28.96
N ARG A 110 5.55 4.74 -28.40
CA ARG A 110 6.56 5.64 -28.98
C ARG A 110 7.92 4.95 -29.15
N ALA A 111 8.26 4.02 -28.27
CA ALA A 111 9.47 3.21 -28.34
C ALA A 111 9.36 2.00 -29.30
N GLY A 112 8.20 1.74 -29.90
CA GLY A 112 7.96 0.63 -30.82
C GLY A 112 7.92 -0.75 -30.16
N LEU A 113 7.65 -0.81 -28.85
CA LEU A 113 7.66 -2.06 -28.06
C LEU A 113 6.30 -2.75 -27.98
N ILE A 114 5.23 -2.04 -28.29
CA ILE A 114 3.87 -2.57 -28.38
C ILE A 114 3.20 -2.06 -29.66
N ASP A 115 2.33 -2.87 -30.23
CA ASP A 115 1.57 -2.55 -31.44
C ASP A 115 0.36 -1.66 -31.08
N PRO A 116 0.03 -0.61 -31.86
CA PRO A 116 -1.16 0.21 -31.65
C PRO A 116 -2.48 -0.56 -31.50
N SER A 117 -2.56 -1.77 -32.05
CA SER A 117 -3.73 -2.66 -31.93
C SER A 117 -3.91 -3.31 -30.55
N GLN A 118 -2.93 -3.16 -29.65
CA GLN A 118 -2.96 -3.72 -28.29
C GLN A 118 -3.23 -2.67 -27.18
N ASP A 119 -3.55 -1.42 -27.54
CA ASP A 119 -3.79 -0.30 -26.61
C ASP A 119 -5.28 -0.16 -26.20
N GLY A 120 -6.02 -1.28 -26.13
CA GLY A 120 -7.46 -1.34 -25.84
C GLY A 120 -7.80 -1.57 -24.38
#